data_AF-A0A971TMT9-F1
#
_entry.id   AF-A0A971TMT9-F1
#
_cell.length_a   1.000
_cell.length_b   1.000
_cell.length_c   1.000
_cell.angle_alpha   90.00
_cell.angle_beta   90.00
_cell.angle_gamma   90.00
#
_symmetry.space_group_name_H-M   'P 1'
#
loop_
_entity.id
_entity.type
_entity.pdbx_description
1 polymer ?
#
loop_
_entity_poly.entity_id
_entity_poly.type
_entity_poly.pdbx_seq_one_letter_code
_entity_poly.pdbx_strand_id
1 'polypeptide(L)'
;MTTTIRIAFFCIVASLCMGQMCGSPAVPVLTDPNRLEVTDDLRTACPGISDASIEILISAAEEDRLAGFPRQTLLNGLQEACSSTGNPQNCINCNTAIINQVHGE
;
A
#
# COMPACT_ATOMS: atom_id res chain seq x y z
N MET A 1 -60.21 -12.94 29.22
CA MET A 1 -60.01 -11.54 29.68
C MET A 1 -58.52 -11.42 29.93
N THR A 2 -57.68 -10.73 29.14
CA THR A 2 -57.84 -9.40 28.52
C THR A 2 -56.93 -9.27 27.29
N THR A 3 -57.40 -8.45 26.35
CA THR A 3 -57.02 -8.18 24.96
C THR A 3 -55.88 -7.16 24.80
N THR A 4 -55.00 -7.29 23.77
CA THR A 4 -54.50 -6.23 22.82
C THR A 4 -53.36 -6.80 21.92
N ILE A 5 -53.51 -7.09 20.61
CA ILE A 5 -53.67 -6.21 19.42
C ILE A 5 -52.44 -5.29 19.24
N ARG A 6 -51.39 -5.71 18.51
CA ARG A 6 -51.09 -5.48 17.07
C ARG A 6 -51.22 -4.02 16.60
N ILE A 7 -50.17 -3.53 15.92
CA ILE A 7 -50.08 -2.38 14.97
C ILE A 7 -49.44 -1.10 15.55
N ALA A 8 -48.54 -0.53 14.74
CA ALA A 8 -47.95 0.82 14.79
C ALA A 8 -46.58 1.00 15.48
N PHE A 9 -45.49 0.65 14.77
CA PHE A 9 -44.32 1.53 14.60
C PHE A 9 -43.39 0.98 13.50
N PHE A 10 -43.91 0.69 12.30
CA PHE A 10 -43.58 1.51 11.12
C PHE A 10 -42.89 2.85 11.45
N CYS A 11 -41.72 3.10 10.83
CA CYS A 11 -40.94 4.36 10.80
C CYS A 11 -39.63 4.44 11.62
N ILE A 12 -38.68 3.52 11.41
CA ILE A 12 -37.23 3.90 11.42
C ILE A 12 -36.55 3.31 10.16
N VAL A 13 -37.08 3.67 8.99
CA VAL A 13 -36.39 3.58 7.71
C VAL A 13 -36.22 5.01 7.22
N ALA A 14 -35.43 5.82 7.94
CA ALA A 14 -35.10 7.20 7.58
C ALA A 14 -33.99 7.77 8.49
N SER A 15 -32.74 7.36 8.28
CA SER A 15 -31.56 8.16 8.60
C SER A 15 -30.44 7.66 7.68
N LEU A 16 -30.51 7.97 6.38
CA LEU A 16 -29.97 9.20 5.80
C LEU A 16 -28.48 9.36 6.09
N CYS A 17 -27.69 8.84 5.15
CA CYS A 17 -26.73 9.65 4.40
C CYS A 17 -25.99 10.71 5.21
N MET A 18 -25.04 10.29 6.03
CA MET A 18 -23.79 11.02 6.19
C MET A 18 -22.71 10.00 5.79
N GLY A 19 -22.34 9.98 4.51
CA GLY A 19 -21.34 10.97 4.13
C GLY A 19 -19.97 10.63 4.72
N GLN A 20 -19.71 9.37 5.06
CA GLN A 20 -18.36 8.82 4.94
C GLN A 20 -17.99 8.87 3.46
N MET A 21 -17.67 10.09 3.03
CA MET A 21 -16.56 10.32 2.14
C MET A 21 -15.47 9.38 2.67
N CYS A 22 -15.28 8.25 1.99
CA CYS A 22 -13.95 7.67 1.89
C CYS A 22 -13.11 8.75 1.22
N GLY A 23 -12.76 9.79 1.99
CA GLY A 23 -11.54 10.52 1.78
C GLY A 23 -10.50 9.46 2.02
N SER A 24 -10.12 8.74 0.95
CA SER A 24 -8.86 8.05 0.91
C SER A 24 -7.88 9.01 1.57
N PRO A 25 -7.25 8.65 2.70
CA PRO A 25 -6.29 9.54 3.32
C PRO A 25 -5.34 9.94 2.20
N ALA A 26 -5.32 11.24 1.88
CA ALA A 26 -4.45 11.74 0.82
C ALA A 26 -3.06 11.25 1.19
N VAL A 27 -2.55 10.28 0.42
CA VAL A 27 -1.24 9.69 0.70
C VAL A 27 -0.30 10.88 0.70
N PRO A 28 0.37 11.18 1.83
CA PRO A 28 1.26 12.33 1.90
C PRO A 28 2.18 12.27 0.68
N VAL A 29 2.14 13.31 -0.15
CA VAL A 29 3.10 13.43 -1.25
C VAL A 29 4.43 13.68 -0.58
N LEU A 30 5.21 12.62 -0.42
CA LEU A 30 6.56 12.69 0.10
C LEU A 30 7.34 13.63 -0.81
N THR A 31 7.87 14.68 -0.19
CA THR A 31 8.59 15.76 -0.85
C THR A 31 10.06 15.43 -1.06
N ASP A 32 10.48 14.19 -0.78
CA ASP A 32 11.84 13.75 -1.07
C ASP A 32 12.07 13.74 -2.59
N PRO A 33 12.95 14.60 -3.11
CA PRO A 33 13.24 14.66 -4.54
C PRO A 33 13.91 13.38 -5.06
N ASN A 34 14.59 12.62 -4.20
CA ASN A 34 15.36 11.44 -4.58
C ASN A 34 14.53 10.15 -4.51
N ARG A 35 13.26 10.25 -4.11
CA ARG A 35 12.33 9.12 -3.90
C ARG A 35 12.23 8.17 -5.08
N LEU A 36 12.39 8.70 -6.30
CA LEU A 36 12.30 7.94 -7.55
C LEU A 36 13.67 7.71 -8.22
N GLU A 37 14.76 8.09 -7.57
CA GLU A 37 16.11 7.95 -8.13
C GLU A 37 16.76 6.62 -7.70
N VAL A 38 17.64 6.09 -8.54
CA VAL A 38 18.51 4.96 -8.15
C VAL A 38 19.68 5.50 -7.33
N THR A 39 19.57 5.33 -6.01
CA THR A 39 20.60 5.73 -5.03
C THR A 39 21.66 4.64 -4.85
N ASP A 40 22.82 5.01 -4.30
CA ASP A 40 23.87 4.03 -3.97
C ASP A 40 23.44 3.03 -2.89
N ASP A 41 22.54 3.45 -1.99
CA ASP A 41 21.92 2.57 -1.00
C ASP A 41 21.05 1.51 -1.68
N LEU A 42 20.28 1.87 -2.71
CA LEU A 42 19.53 0.91 -3.52
C LEU A 42 20.45 -0.03 -4.30
N ARG A 43 21.54 0.47 -4.91
CA ARG A 43 22.53 -0.38 -5.59
C ARG A 43 23.14 -1.42 -4.64
N THR A 44 23.36 -1.01 -3.39
CA THR A 44 23.88 -1.90 -2.33
C THR A 44 22.83 -2.92 -1.89
N ALA A 45 21.57 -2.51 -1.76
CA ALA A 45 20.46 -3.38 -1.36
C ALA A 45 20.02 -4.37 -2.46
N CYS A 46 20.30 -4.05 -3.72
CA CYS A 46 19.91 -4.80 -4.91
C CYS A 46 21.14 -5.41 -5.65
N PRO A 47 21.93 -6.29 -5.00
CA PRO A 47 23.16 -6.78 -5.58
C PRO A 47 22.91 -7.58 -6.87
N GLY A 48 23.58 -7.19 -7.95
CA GLY A 48 23.49 -7.85 -9.25
C GLY A 48 22.26 -7.45 -10.09
N ILE A 49 21.46 -6.49 -9.62
CA ILE A 49 20.39 -5.86 -10.40
C ILE A 49 20.95 -4.60 -11.07
N SER A 50 20.63 -4.39 -12.35
CA SER A 50 21.05 -3.17 -13.06
C SER A 50 20.21 -1.96 -12.64
N ASP A 51 20.77 -0.76 -12.76
CA ASP A 51 20.05 0.49 -12.48
C ASP A 51 18.72 0.57 -13.25
N ALA A 52 18.70 0.19 -14.54
CA ALA A 52 17.47 0.16 -15.33
C ALA A 52 16.40 -0.78 -14.76
N SER A 53 16.79 -1.92 -14.19
CA SER A 53 15.85 -2.81 -13.50
C SER A 53 15.40 -2.24 -12.15
N ILE A 54 16.28 -1.55 -11.43
CA ILE A 54 15.91 -0.85 -10.19
C ILE A 54 14.91 0.28 -10.50
N GLU A 55 15.09 1.05 -11.56
CA GLU A 55 14.15 2.10 -12.01
C GLU A 55 12.75 1.56 -12.29
N ILE A 56 12.66 0.38 -12.91
CA ILE A 56 11.37 -0.29 -13.16
C ILE A 56 10.71 -0.69 -11.84
N LEU A 57 11.48 -1.24 -10.89
CA LEU A 57 10.95 -1.64 -9.58
C LEU A 57 10.52 -0.43 -8.74
N ILE A 58 11.29 0.67 -8.77
CA ILE A 58 10.89 1.95 -8.16
C ILE A 58 9.58 2.45 -8.76
N SER A 59 9.45 2.41 -10.09
CA SER A 59 8.24 2.86 -10.78
C SER A 59 7.02 2.03 -10.38
N ALA A 60 7.16 0.69 -10.30
CA ALA A 60 6.10 -0.20 -9.85
C ALA A 60 5.69 0.06 -8.39
N ALA A 61 6.66 0.23 -7.49
CA ALA A 61 6.38 0.57 -6.10
C ALA A 61 5.69 1.96 -5.98
N GLU A 62 6.04 2.90 -6.86
CA GLU A 62 5.37 4.20 -6.91
C GLU A 62 3.92 4.10 -7.40
N GLU A 63 3.65 3.26 -8.40
CA GLU A 63 2.28 2.97 -8.85
C GLU A 63 1.44 2.39 -7.71
N ASP A 64 1.98 1.44 -6.94
CA ASP A 64 1.30 0.86 -5.78
C ASP A 64 1.02 1.92 -4.70
N ARG A 65 2.00 2.78 -4.41
CA ARG A 65 1.81 3.89 -3.45
C ARG A 65 0.72 4.84 -3.93
N LEU A 66 0.71 5.21 -5.21
CA LEU A 66 -0.30 6.09 -5.80
C LEU A 66 -1.69 5.45 -5.83
N ALA A 67 -1.77 4.12 -5.96
CA ALA A 67 -2.99 3.35 -5.84
C ALA A 67 -3.51 3.26 -4.37
N GLY A 68 -2.73 3.76 -3.41
CA GLY A 68 -3.10 3.81 -2.00
C GLY A 68 -2.75 2.56 -1.21
N PHE A 69 -1.89 1.68 -1.73
CA PHE A 69 -1.38 0.55 -0.97
C PHE A 69 -0.47 1.06 0.15
N PRO A 70 -0.74 0.72 1.42
CA PRO A 70 0.12 1.14 2.52
C PRO A 70 1.40 0.31 2.53
N ARG A 71 2.52 0.92 2.91
CA ARG A 71 3.85 0.30 3.00
C ARG A 71 3.83 -1.11 3.61
N GLN A 72 3.18 -1.26 4.77
CA GLN A 72 3.16 -2.54 5.48
C GLN A 72 2.46 -3.65 4.67
N THR A 73 1.44 -3.31 3.87
CA THR A 73 0.79 -4.28 2.98
C THR A 73 1.75 -4.77 1.91
N LEU A 74 2.54 -3.86 1.30
CA LEU A 74 3.54 -4.23 0.30
C LEU A 74 4.64 -5.10 0.91
N LEU A 75 5.16 -4.73 2.10
CA LEU A 75 6.19 -5.50 2.81
C LEU A 75 5.72 -6.91 3.18
N ASN A 76 4.46 -7.07 3.60
CA ASN A 76 3.91 -8.38 3.95
C ASN A 76 3.83 -9.34 2.74
N GLY A 77 3.68 -8.80 1.52
CA GLY A 77 3.62 -9.59 0.29
C GLY A 77 4.97 -10.07 -0.22
N LEU A 78 6.09 -9.49 0.26
CA LEU A 78 7.43 -9.79 -0.27
C LEU A 78 7.85 -11.24 -0.05
N GLN A 79 7.46 -11.85 1.07
CA GLN A 79 7.83 -13.24 1.37
C GLN A 79 7.30 -14.19 0.28
N GLU A 80 6.07 -13.99 -0.16
CA GLU A 80 5.44 -14.79 -1.21
C GLU A 80 6.04 -14.44 -2.58
N ALA A 81 6.14 -13.15 -2.91
CA ALA A 81 6.66 -12.68 -4.18
C ALA A 81 8.11 -13.11 -4.45
N CYS A 82 8.95 -13.15 -3.41
CA CYS A 82 10.35 -13.53 -3.52
C CYS A 82 10.60 -15.04 -3.35
N SER A 83 9.60 -15.83 -2.94
CA SER A 83 9.75 -17.24 -2.58
C SER A 83 10.28 -18.13 -3.71
N SER A 84 9.96 -17.79 -4.96
CA SER A 84 10.34 -18.54 -6.16
C SER A 84 11.65 -18.07 -6.80
N THR A 85 12.28 -17.03 -6.25
CA THR A 85 13.53 -16.50 -6.78
C THR A 85 14.71 -17.41 -6.36
N GLY A 86 15.77 -17.43 -7.17
CA GLY A 86 17.00 -18.16 -6.83
C GLY A 86 17.74 -17.58 -5.61
N ASN A 87 17.35 -16.39 -5.14
CA ASN A 87 17.85 -15.78 -3.91
C ASN A 87 16.76 -14.94 -3.22
N PRO A 88 15.88 -15.61 -2.45
CA PRO A 88 14.74 -14.95 -1.81
C PRO A 88 15.16 -13.82 -0.87
N GLN A 89 16.26 -13.97 -0.15
CA GLN A 89 16.71 -12.96 0.80
C GLN A 89 17.17 -11.67 0.09
N ASN A 90 17.92 -11.78 -1.01
CA ASN A 90 18.31 -10.60 -1.78
C ASN A 90 17.10 -9.91 -2.41
N CYS A 91 16.12 -10.69 -2.90
CA CYS A 91 14.87 -10.14 -3.42
C CYS A 91 14.11 -9.36 -2.35
N ILE A 92 13.96 -9.91 -1.13
CA ILE A 92 13.28 -9.25 -0.01
C ILE A 92 14.01 -7.97 0.38
N ASN A 93 15.35 -8.02 0.52
CA ASN A 93 16.15 -6.86 0.90
C ASN A 93 16.04 -5.73 -0.14
N CYS A 94 16.18 -6.04 -1.43
CA CYS A 94 16.07 -5.08 -2.52
C CYS A 94 14.69 -4.41 -2.57
N ASN A 95 13.62 -5.21 -2.56
CA ASN A 95 12.26 -4.65 -2.61
C ASN A 95 11.90 -3.89 -1.34
N THR A 96 12.38 -4.30 -0.17
CA THR A 96 12.18 -3.56 1.08
C THR A 96 12.82 -2.18 1.00
N ALA A 97 14.05 -2.07 0.49
CA ALA A 97 14.74 -0.80 0.33
C ALA A 97 14.00 0.13 -0.65
N ILE A 98 13.51 -0.41 -1.78
CA ILE A 98 12.73 0.35 -2.76
C ILE A 98 11.41 0.85 -2.15
N ILE A 99 10.67 -0.03 -1.47
CA ILE A 99 9.40 0.34 -0.82
C ILE A 99 9.64 1.40 0.26
N ASN A 100 10.69 1.26 1.07
CA ASN A 100 11.04 2.25 2.07
C ASN A 100 11.37 3.60 1.45
N GLN A 101 12.20 3.62 0.39
CA GLN A 101 12.53 4.86 -0.32
C GLN A 101 11.27 5.53 -0.88
N VAL A 102 10.41 4.78 -1.59
CA VAL A 102 9.18 5.29 -2.21
C VAL A 102 8.17 5.82 -1.17
N HIS A 103 8.18 5.25 0.04
CA HIS A 103 7.35 5.66 1.17
C HIS A 103 8.06 6.59 2.18
N GLY A 104 9.32 6.97 1.94
CA GLY A 104 10.07 7.93 2.75
C GLY A 104 10.41 7.47 4.17
N GLU A 105 10.73 6.18 4.33
CA GLU A 105 11.01 5.51 5.61
C GLU A 105 12.45 4.98 5.72
#